data_AF-A0A967SA36-F1
#
_entry.id   AF-A0A967SA36-F1
#
_cell.length_a   1.000
_cell.length_b   1.000
_cell.length_c   1.000
_cell.angle_alpha   90.00
_cell.angle_beta   90.00
_cell.angle_gamma   90.00
#
_symmetry.space_group_name_H-M   'P 1'
#
loop_
_entity.id
_entity.type
_entity.pdbx_description
1 polymer ?
#
loop_
_entity_poly.entity_id
_entity_poly.type
_entity_poly.pdbx_seq_one_letter_code
_entity_poly.pdbx_strand_id
1 'polypeptide(L)'
;TSIGYLEGFYHRPRVDREALAAHPEGIIVSSACMAGEVARHLLAGDDAAAREAAEWYANVFDGRYYLEVQAHDTPGQAELNRKVFDLADDLGLPVVATNDAHFLRPEDHEAHDVLLCIGLGKDRDDPNRMRYDGGLYFKSADEIAERFPDRPDVLENTLAIADQVSVP
;
A
#
# COMPACT_ATOMS: atom_id res chain seq x y z
N THR A 1 17.54 -4.21 -3.01
CA THR A 1 17.01 -4.56 -4.35
C THR A 1 17.83 -5.63 -5.06
N SER A 2 19.16 -5.70 -4.91
CA SER A 2 20.02 -6.70 -5.58
C SER A 2 19.62 -8.16 -5.35
N ILE A 3 19.29 -8.54 -4.11
CA ILE A 3 18.84 -9.90 -3.75
C ILE A 3 17.65 -10.33 -4.62
N GLY A 4 16.66 -9.45 -4.80
CA GLY A 4 15.48 -9.79 -5.59
C GLY A 4 15.77 -10.07 -7.07
N TYR A 5 16.82 -9.47 -7.64
CA TYR A 5 17.25 -9.73 -9.01
C TYR A 5 18.20 -10.93 -9.13
N LEU A 6 19.12 -11.12 -8.18
CA LEU A 6 20.15 -12.14 -8.25
C LEU A 6 19.67 -13.51 -7.76
N GLU A 7 18.75 -13.52 -6.78
CA GLU A 7 18.36 -14.74 -6.04
C GLU A 7 16.85 -14.97 -6.09
N GLY A 8 16.03 -13.91 -6.10
CA GLY A 8 14.57 -13.99 -6.02
C GLY A 8 13.80 -13.99 -7.36
N PHE A 9 14.50 -13.86 -8.50
CA PHE A 9 13.87 -13.61 -9.79
C PHE A 9 13.08 -14.83 -10.30
N TYR A 10 11.82 -14.61 -10.66
CA TYR A 10 11.01 -15.58 -11.39
C TYR A 10 10.38 -14.92 -12.61
N HIS A 11 9.20 -14.33 -12.48
CA HIS A 11 8.65 -13.40 -13.49
C HIS A 11 8.96 -11.94 -13.17
N ARG A 12 9.20 -11.63 -11.89
CA ARG A 12 9.57 -10.33 -11.35
C ARG A 12 10.60 -10.55 -10.23
N PRO A 13 11.44 -9.55 -9.91
CA PRO A 13 12.31 -9.62 -8.74
C PRO A 13 11.45 -9.65 -7.47
N ARG A 14 11.78 -10.54 -6.52
CA ARG A 14 11.02 -10.76 -5.28
C ARG A 14 11.97 -10.83 -4.09
N VAL A 15 11.51 -10.41 -2.92
CA VAL A 15 12.21 -10.60 -1.65
C VAL A 15 11.28 -11.39 -0.72
N ASP A 16 11.85 -12.24 0.12
CA ASP A 16 11.12 -12.99 1.13
C ASP A 16 11.33 -12.41 2.54
N ARG A 17 10.60 -12.98 3.49
CA ARG A 17 10.67 -12.57 4.90
C ARG A 17 12.06 -12.77 5.51
N GLU A 18 12.79 -13.80 5.11
CA GLU A 18 14.15 -14.07 5.61
C GLU A 18 15.12 -12.97 5.16
N ALA A 19 15.10 -12.61 3.88
CA ALA A 19 15.91 -11.52 3.35
C ALA A 19 15.56 -10.16 3.98
N LEU A 20 14.27 -9.90 4.25
CA LEU A 20 13.84 -8.70 4.96
C LEU A 20 14.37 -8.66 6.40
N ALA A 21 14.25 -9.77 7.14
CA ALA A 21 14.73 -9.87 8.52
C ALA A 21 16.26 -9.84 8.63
N ALA A 22 16.99 -10.23 7.57
CA ALA A 22 18.44 -10.11 7.50
C ALA A 22 18.93 -8.66 7.25
N HIS A 23 18.06 -7.77 6.75
CA HIS A 23 18.40 -6.39 6.41
C HIS A 23 17.36 -5.36 6.90
N PRO A 24 16.97 -5.35 8.19
CA PRO A 24 15.87 -4.52 8.67
C PRO A 24 16.30 -3.07 8.95
N GLU A 25 17.61 -2.80 9.08
CA GLU A 25 18.15 -1.52 9.55
C GLU A 25 17.85 -0.37 8.58
N GLY A 26 17.38 0.76 9.11
CA GLY A 26 17.12 1.98 8.33
C GLY A 26 15.90 1.93 7.41
N ILE A 27 15.12 0.84 7.41
CA ILE A 27 13.92 0.69 6.58
C ILE A 27 12.65 0.96 7.41
N ILE A 28 11.76 1.79 6.87
CA ILE A 28 10.36 1.93 7.32
C ILE A 28 9.50 1.17 6.33
N VAL A 29 8.55 0.38 6.81
CA VAL A 29 7.65 -0.42 5.96
C VAL A 29 6.19 -0.20 6.32
N SER A 30 5.31 -0.48 5.36
CA SER A 30 3.87 -0.42 5.56
C SER A 30 3.18 -1.71 5.08
N SER A 31 1.90 -1.92 5.45
CA SER A 31 1.15 -3.11 5.03
C SER A 31 0.76 -3.15 3.55
N ALA A 32 1.06 -2.08 2.80
CA ALA A 32 0.81 -1.91 1.37
C ALA A 32 -0.68 -1.87 0.97
N CYS A 33 -0.94 -1.91 -0.33
CA CYS A 33 -2.27 -1.82 -0.94
C CYS A 33 -3.10 -3.11 -0.79
N MET A 34 -4.25 -3.21 -1.46
CA MET A 34 -5.09 -4.42 -1.50
C MET A 34 -4.34 -5.71 -1.93
N ALA A 35 -3.22 -5.58 -2.65
CA ALA A 35 -2.38 -6.71 -3.03
C ALA A 35 -1.33 -7.09 -1.96
N GLY A 36 -1.24 -6.34 -0.86
CA GLY A 36 -0.39 -6.61 0.29
C GLY A 36 -0.83 -7.87 1.04
N GLU A 37 0.08 -8.44 1.82
CA GLU A 37 -0.15 -9.69 2.56
C GLU A 37 -1.29 -9.56 3.57
N VAL A 38 -1.25 -8.53 4.41
CA VAL A 38 -2.31 -8.25 5.41
C VAL A 38 -3.66 -8.06 4.74
N ALA A 39 -3.72 -7.22 3.70
CA ALA A 39 -4.98 -6.93 3.01
C ALA A 39 -5.60 -8.17 2.38
N ARG A 40 -4.80 -9.05 1.77
CA ARG A 40 -5.28 -10.30 1.18
C ARG A 40 -5.92 -11.22 2.23
N HIS A 41 -5.34 -11.34 3.41
CA HIS A 41 -5.93 -12.13 4.50
C HIS A 41 -7.24 -11.51 5.02
N LEU A 42 -7.27 -10.19 5.24
CA LEU A 42 -8.50 -9.49 5.66
C LEU A 42 -9.65 -9.61 4.64
N LEU A 43 -9.33 -9.55 3.34
CA LEU A 43 -10.30 -9.72 2.25
C LEU A 43 -10.78 -11.17 2.13
N ALA A 44 -9.93 -12.15 2.50
CA ALA A 44 -10.30 -13.56 2.57
C ALA A 44 -11.09 -13.92 3.85
N GLY A 45 -11.19 -13.01 4.82
CA GLY A 45 -11.82 -13.26 6.12
C GLY A 45 -10.95 -14.09 7.08
N ASP A 46 -9.64 -14.13 6.84
CA ASP A 46 -8.66 -14.82 7.69
C ASP A 46 -7.95 -13.82 8.61
N ASP A 47 -8.69 -13.33 9.60
CA ASP A 47 -8.21 -12.29 10.52
C ASP A 47 -7.00 -12.77 11.36
N ALA A 48 -6.91 -14.08 11.61
CA ALA A 48 -5.79 -14.68 12.33
C ALA A 48 -4.49 -14.58 11.51
N ALA A 49 -4.53 -14.93 10.21
CA ALA A 49 -3.36 -14.78 9.35
C ALA A 49 -3.00 -13.31 9.08
N ALA A 50 -4.00 -12.42 8.99
CA ALA A 50 -3.76 -10.98 8.88
C ALA A 50 -3.00 -10.44 10.11
N ARG A 51 -3.44 -10.85 11.31
CA ARG A 51 -2.78 -10.53 12.58
C ARG A 51 -1.37 -11.07 12.64
N GLU A 52 -1.17 -12.36 12.32
CA GLU A 52 0.17 -12.98 12.32
C GLU A 52 1.13 -12.23 11.38
N ALA A 53 0.67 -11.86 10.18
CA ALA A 53 1.47 -11.09 9.24
C ALA A 53 1.83 -9.70 9.82
N ALA A 54 0.85 -8.95 10.34
CA ALA A 54 1.09 -7.64 10.92
C ALA A 54 2.06 -7.70 12.12
N GLU A 55 1.88 -8.66 13.03
CA GLU A 55 2.78 -8.88 14.17
C GLU A 55 4.19 -9.25 13.73
N TRP A 56 4.34 -10.05 12.66
CA TRP A 56 5.67 -10.36 12.11
C TRP A 56 6.40 -9.10 11.64
N TYR A 57 5.74 -8.23 10.84
CA TYR A 57 6.33 -6.98 10.38
C TYR A 57 6.61 -6.02 11.54
N ALA A 58 5.70 -5.90 12.51
CA ALA A 58 5.89 -5.08 13.70
C ALA A 58 7.11 -5.51 14.51
N ASN A 59 7.35 -6.82 14.64
CA ASN A 59 8.51 -7.35 15.36
C ASN A 59 9.83 -7.13 14.61
N VAL A 60 9.84 -7.28 13.28
CA VAL A 60 11.06 -7.11 12.47
C VAL A 60 11.42 -5.65 12.29
N PHE A 61 10.43 -4.79 12.12
CA PHE A 61 10.58 -3.35 11.89
C PHE A 61 10.04 -2.57 13.10
N ASP A 62 10.54 -2.89 14.28
CA ASP A 62 10.12 -2.26 15.54
C ASP A 62 10.21 -0.72 15.46
N GLY A 63 9.11 -0.06 15.85
CA GLY A 63 8.91 1.38 15.74
C GLY A 63 8.87 1.94 14.30
N ARG A 64 8.93 1.07 13.27
CA ARG A 64 9.09 1.43 11.85
C ARG A 64 8.14 0.66 10.93
N TYR A 65 7.06 0.11 11.49
CA TYR A 65 5.98 -0.52 10.75
C TYR A 65 4.67 0.24 10.94
N TYR A 66 3.97 0.46 9.82
CA TYR A 66 2.68 1.12 9.80
C TYR A 66 1.68 0.24 9.06
N LEU A 67 0.46 0.13 9.57
CA LEU A 67 -0.63 -0.36 8.74
C LEU A 67 -1.03 0.75 7.76
N GLU A 68 -1.47 0.38 6.56
CA GLU A 68 -1.72 1.31 5.46
C GLU A 68 -3.19 1.32 5.06
N VAL A 69 -3.77 2.52 5.03
CA VAL A 69 -5.09 2.77 4.44
C VAL A 69 -4.93 3.62 3.19
N GLN A 70 -5.79 3.40 2.20
CA GLN A 70 -5.67 4.08 0.91
C GLN A 70 -6.94 4.85 0.55
N ALA A 71 -6.76 6.06 0.04
CA ALA A 71 -7.82 6.97 -0.38
C ALA A 71 -8.37 6.65 -1.79
N HIS A 72 -8.50 5.36 -2.14
CA HIS A 72 -8.97 4.93 -3.45
C HIS A 72 -10.50 4.91 -3.54
N ASP A 73 -11.00 5.05 -4.77
CA ASP A 73 -12.42 4.90 -5.09
C ASP A 73 -12.78 3.46 -5.53
N THR A 74 -11.79 2.55 -5.56
CA THR A 74 -11.99 1.16 -5.94
C THR A 74 -13.00 0.46 -5.01
N PRO A 75 -13.97 -0.29 -5.56
CA PRO A 75 -14.89 -1.11 -4.78
C PRO A 75 -14.16 -2.01 -3.78
N GLY A 76 -14.62 -1.99 -2.52
CA GLY A 76 -14.03 -2.76 -1.43
C GLY A 76 -12.95 -2.01 -0.63
N GLN A 77 -12.37 -0.91 -1.14
CA GLN A 77 -11.32 -0.17 -0.43
C GLN A 77 -11.81 0.37 0.92
N ALA A 78 -13.01 0.96 0.97
CA ALA A 78 -13.57 1.50 2.21
C ALA A 78 -13.80 0.41 3.26
N GLU A 79 -14.19 -0.80 2.84
CA GLU A 79 -14.32 -1.94 3.76
C GLU A 79 -12.96 -2.41 4.26
N LEU A 80 -11.98 -2.53 3.36
CA LEU A 80 -10.61 -2.89 3.73
C LEU A 80 -10.02 -1.88 4.71
N ASN A 81 -10.18 -0.58 4.46
CA ASN A 81 -9.69 0.46 5.37
C ASN A 81 -10.27 0.29 6.78
N ARG A 82 -11.58 -0.02 6.92
CA ARG A 82 -12.18 -0.31 8.23
C ARG A 82 -11.53 -1.52 8.91
N LYS A 83 -11.36 -2.62 8.18
CA LYS A 83 -10.69 -3.83 8.73
C LYS A 83 -9.25 -3.56 9.13
N VAL A 84 -8.54 -2.72 8.39
CA VAL A 84 -7.19 -2.29 8.72
C VAL A 84 -7.18 -1.44 9.99
N PHE A 85 -8.14 -0.52 10.16
CA PHE A 85 -8.29 0.25 11.40
C PHE A 85 -8.59 -0.65 12.59
N ASP A 86 -9.52 -1.60 12.46
CA ASP A 86 -9.86 -2.55 13.53
C ASP A 86 -8.61 -3.36 13.94
N LEU A 87 -7.83 -3.86 12.98
CA LEU A 87 -6.58 -4.57 13.23
C LEU A 87 -5.52 -3.66 13.89
N ALA A 88 -5.43 -2.40 13.48
CA ALA A 88 -4.49 -1.44 14.04
C ALA A 88 -4.78 -1.13 15.50
N ASP A 89 -6.06 -0.88 15.82
CA ASP A 89 -6.52 -0.57 17.17
C ASP A 89 -6.32 -1.78 18.10
N ASP A 90 -6.57 -3.00 17.59
CA ASP A 90 -6.34 -4.27 18.28
C ASP A 90 -4.87 -4.54 18.63
N LEU A 91 -3.95 -4.16 17.74
CA LEU A 91 -2.51 -4.41 17.88
C LEU A 91 -1.75 -3.21 18.46
N GLY A 92 -2.40 -2.05 18.59
CA GLY A 92 -1.74 -0.80 18.98
C GLY A 92 -0.72 -0.32 17.94
N LEU A 93 -0.95 -0.61 16.65
CA LEU A 93 -0.05 -0.23 15.56
C LEU A 93 -0.46 1.11 14.93
N PRO A 94 0.51 1.96 14.53
CA PRO A 94 0.20 3.20 13.84
C PRO A 94 -0.32 2.93 12.42
N VAL A 95 -1.16 3.84 11.93
CA VAL A 95 -1.74 3.76 10.58
C VAL A 95 -1.29 4.95 9.75
N VAL A 96 -0.94 4.73 8.48
CA VAL A 96 -0.57 5.78 7.53
C VAL A 96 -1.52 5.79 6.33
N ALA A 97 -1.92 6.98 5.88
CA ALA A 97 -2.69 7.13 4.65
C ALA A 97 -1.78 7.30 3.43
N THR A 98 -2.12 6.60 2.34
CA THR A 98 -1.48 6.78 1.03
C THR A 98 -2.55 6.80 -0.07
N ASN A 99 -2.13 6.98 -1.33
CA ASN A 99 -3.03 6.92 -2.49
C ASN A 99 -2.49 6.08 -3.66
N ASP A 100 -1.32 5.44 -3.53
CA ASP A 100 -0.70 4.64 -4.59
C ASP A 100 -0.77 5.31 -5.98
N ALA A 101 -0.33 6.57 -6.05
CA ALA A 101 -0.52 7.39 -7.24
C ALA A 101 0.25 6.81 -8.45
N HIS A 102 -0.45 6.62 -9.57
CA HIS A 102 0.09 6.14 -10.83
C HIS A 102 0.15 7.22 -11.91
N PHE A 103 -0.52 8.35 -11.67
CA PHE A 103 -0.53 9.52 -12.55
C PHE A 103 -0.58 10.82 -11.72
N LEU A 104 -0.31 11.97 -12.35
CA LEU A 104 -0.14 13.22 -11.61
C LEU A 104 -1.48 13.91 -11.32
N ARG A 105 -2.32 14.10 -12.35
CA ARG A 105 -3.60 14.80 -12.25
C ARG A 105 -4.77 13.90 -12.66
N PRO A 106 -6.01 14.19 -12.23
CA PRO A 106 -7.19 13.42 -12.62
C PRO A 106 -7.33 13.27 -14.15
N GLU A 107 -6.98 14.30 -14.93
CA GLU A 107 -7.10 14.28 -16.39
C GLU A 107 -6.09 13.34 -17.08
N ASP A 108 -5.01 12.95 -16.38
CA ASP A 108 -3.98 12.06 -16.92
C ASP A 108 -4.42 10.58 -16.94
N HIS A 109 -5.59 10.25 -16.38
CA HIS A 109 -6.11 8.89 -16.30
C HIS A 109 -6.22 8.22 -17.68
N GLU A 110 -6.65 8.95 -18.70
CA GLU A 110 -6.75 8.41 -20.06
C GLU A 110 -5.37 8.05 -20.64
N ALA A 111 -4.36 8.90 -20.41
CA ALA A 111 -3.01 8.64 -20.87
C ALA A 111 -2.41 7.42 -20.16
N HIS A 112 -2.64 7.30 -18.85
CA HIS A 112 -2.25 6.13 -18.07
C HIS A 112 -2.94 4.84 -18.56
N ASP A 113 -4.23 4.90 -18.88
CA ASP A 113 -4.99 3.77 -19.43
C ASP A 113 -4.40 3.26 -20.76
N VAL A 114 -4.00 4.17 -21.65
CA VAL A 114 -3.30 3.81 -22.91
C VAL A 114 -1.93 3.22 -22.62
N LEU A 115 -1.16 3.79 -21.69
CA LEU A 115 0.14 3.26 -21.28
C LEU A 115 0.02 1.81 -20.77
N LEU A 116 -1.00 1.51 -19.97
CA LEU A 116 -1.27 0.17 -19.47
C LEU A 116 -1.60 -0.81 -20.60
N CYS A 117 -2.39 -0.40 -21.59
CA CYS A 117 -2.68 -1.20 -22.78
C CYS A 117 -1.40 -1.58 -23.55
N ILE A 118 -0.52 -0.59 -23.78
CA ILE A 118 0.78 -0.82 -24.43
C ILE A 118 1.64 -1.79 -23.60
N GLY A 119 1.77 -1.54 -22.29
CA GLY A 119 2.62 -2.33 -21.40
C GLY A 119 2.16 -3.79 -21.23
N LEU A 120 0.86 -4.04 -21.31
CA LEU A 120 0.27 -5.39 -21.20
C LEU A 120 0.00 -6.06 -22.55
N GLY A 121 0.26 -5.38 -23.67
CA GLY A 121 -0.03 -5.87 -25.01
C GLY A 121 -1.53 -6.16 -25.22
N LYS A 122 -2.39 -5.24 -24.76
CA LYS A 122 -3.86 -5.35 -24.83
C LYS A 122 -4.45 -4.25 -25.69
N ASP A 123 -5.51 -4.59 -26.43
CA ASP A 123 -6.28 -3.60 -27.19
C ASP A 123 -7.15 -2.75 -26.25
N ARG A 124 -7.32 -1.47 -26.59
CA ARG A 124 -8.06 -0.52 -25.74
C ARG A 124 -9.53 -0.91 -25.55
N ASP A 125 -10.12 -1.56 -26.55
CA ASP A 125 -11.51 -2.04 -26.57
C ASP A 125 -11.70 -3.44 -25.98
N ASP A 126 -10.63 -4.16 -25.58
CA ASP A 126 -10.75 -5.43 -24.85
C ASP A 126 -11.55 -5.20 -23.55
N PRO A 127 -12.72 -5.84 -23.37
CA PRO A 127 -13.54 -5.67 -22.18
C PRO A 127 -12.93 -6.33 -20.93
N ASN A 128 -11.99 -7.26 -21.10
CA ASN A 128 -11.36 -8.01 -20.02
C ASN A 128 -9.95 -7.49 -19.66
N ARG A 129 -9.52 -6.37 -20.27
CA ARG A 129 -8.23 -5.77 -19.95
C ARG A 129 -8.24 -5.17 -18.54
N MET A 130 -7.05 -5.10 -17.94
CA MET A 130 -6.85 -4.38 -16.69
C MET A 130 -7.15 -2.89 -16.88
N ARG A 131 -7.84 -2.29 -15.90
CA ARG A 131 -8.16 -0.86 -15.81
C ARG A 131 -8.00 -0.44 -14.36
N TYR A 132 -7.35 0.70 -14.13
CA TYR A 132 -7.33 1.35 -12.83
C TYR A 132 -8.50 2.33 -12.73
N ASP A 133 -8.95 2.61 -11.49
CA ASP A 133 -9.90 3.68 -11.24
C ASP A 133 -9.26 5.07 -11.51
N GLY A 134 -10.10 6.11 -11.62
CA GLY A 134 -9.67 7.48 -11.91
C GLY A 134 -9.03 8.22 -10.73
N GLY A 135 -9.08 7.65 -9.52
CA GLY A 135 -8.63 8.23 -8.26
C GLY A 135 -7.16 8.05 -7.94
N LEU A 136 -6.39 7.28 -8.73
CA LEU A 136 -4.95 7.04 -8.49
C LEU A 136 -4.04 8.18 -8.99
N TYR A 137 -4.46 9.44 -8.82
CA TYR A 137 -3.63 10.63 -9.05
C TYR A 137 -2.95 11.11 -7.76
N PHE A 138 -2.08 12.11 -7.87
CA PHE A 138 -1.48 12.76 -6.70
C PHE A 138 -2.48 13.74 -6.06
N LYS A 139 -3.34 13.20 -5.18
CA LYS A 139 -4.36 13.94 -4.43
C LYS A 139 -3.73 15.00 -3.51
N SER A 140 -4.45 16.11 -3.33
CA SER A 140 -4.16 17.10 -2.30
C SER A 140 -4.41 16.57 -0.89
N ALA A 141 -3.84 17.24 0.12
CA ALA A 141 -4.04 16.87 1.52
C ALA A 141 -5.52 16.91 1.93
N ASP A 142 -6.26 17.91 1.45
CA ASP A 142 -7.70 18.06 1.73
C ASP A 142 -8.50 16.88 1.15
N GLU A 143 -8.22 16.47 -0.10
CA GLU A 143 -8.88 15.32 -0.73
C GLU A 143 -8.59 14.00 0.01
N ILE A 144 -7.41 13.85 0.61
CA ILE A 144 -7.09 12.69 1.45
C ILE A 144 -7.81 12.78 2.80
N ALA A 145 -7.81 13.95 3.44
CA ALA A 145 -8.45 14.19 4.73
C ALA A 145 -9.96 13.92 4.68
N GLU A 146 -10.62 14.28 3.57
CA GLU A 146 -12.04 13.99 3.33
C GLU A 146 -12.37 12.49 3.35
N ARG A 147 -11.38 11.60 3.09
CA ARG A 147 -11.58 10.14 3.14
C ARG A 147 -11.45 9.56 4.55
N PHE A 148 -10.84 10.30 5.46
CA PHE A 148 -10.54 9.86 6.83
C PHE A 148 -10.94 10.92 7.87
N PRO A 149 -12.19 11.41 7.87
CA PRO A 149 -12.60 12.56 8.69
C PRO A 149 -12.45 12.31 10.21
N ASP A 150 -12.60 11.07 10.65
CA ASP A 150 -12.51 10.67 12.06
C ASP A 150 -11.11 10.17 12.46
N ARG A 151 -10.16 10.16 11.52
CA ARG A 151 -8.81 9.60 11.71
C ARG A 151 -7.73 10.57 11.16
N PRO A 152 -7.61 11.81 11.68
CA PRO A 152 -6.58 12.75 11.22
C PRO A 152 -5.16 12.24 11.48
N ASP A 153 -4.99 11.32 12.44
CA ASP A 153 -3.74 10.67 12.80
C ASP A 153 -3.05 10.00 11.60
N VAL A 154 -3.82 9.48 10.63
CA VAL A 154 -3.23 8.82 9.46
C VAL A 154 -2.51 9.79 8.53
N LEU A 155 -2.91 11.07 8.50
CA LEU A 155 -2.21 12.13 7.77
C LEU A 155 -1.02 12.64 8.59
N GLU A 156 -1.18 12.81 9.91
CA GLU A 156 -0.08 13.22 10.81
C GLU A 156 1.09 12.25 10.74
N ASN A 157 0.80 10.94 10.69
CA ASN A 157 1.81 9.90 10.53
C ASN A 157 2.57 10.01 9.20
N THR A 158 1.96 10.50 8.11
CA THR A 158 2.68 10.75 6.85
C THR A 158 3.81 11.77 7.03
N LEU A 159 3.53 12.84 7.78
CA LEU A 159 4.49 13.91 8.07
C LEU A 159 5.55 13.42 9.06
N ALA A 160 5.14 12.69 10.10
CA ALA A 160 6.05 12.11 11.07
C ALA A 160 7.04 11.13 10.42
N ILE A 161 6.60 10.33 9.44
CA ILE A 161 7.49 9.48 8.64
C ILE A 161 8.45 10.36 7.82
N ALA A 162 7.95 11.39 7.14
CA ALA A 162 8.81 12.28 6.34
C ALA A 162 9.91 12.97 7.18
N ASP A 163 9.59 13.39 8.40
CA ASP A 163 10.55 14.02 9.33
C ASP A 163 11.62 13.05 9.86
N GLN A 164 11.33 11.74 9.88
CA GLN A 164 12.29 10.70 10.26
C GLN A 164 13.27 10.37 9.13
N VAL A 165 12.92 10.69 7.89
CA VAL A 165 13.72 10.33 6.72
C VAL A 165 14.83 11.36 6.53
N SER A 166 16.06 10.92 6.74
CA SER A 166 17.25 11.62 6.29
C SER A 166 17.99 10.72 5.32
N VAL A 167 18.26 11.24 4.11
CA VAL A 167 19.08 10.54 3.12
C VAL A 167 20.35 11.36 2.98
N PRO A 168 21.49 10.91 3.52
CA PRO A 168 22.77 11.58 3.35
C PRO A 168 23.28 11.54 1.90
#